data_AF-A0A268R0N5-F1
#
_entry.id   AF-A0A268R0N5-F1
#
_cell.length_a   1.000
_cell.length_b   1.000
_cell.length_c   1.000
_cell.angle_alpha   90.00
_cell.angle_beta   90.00
_cell.angle_gamma   90.00
#
_symmetry.space_group_name_H-M   'P 1'
#
loop_
_entity.id
_entity.type
_entity.pdbx_description
1 polymer ?
#
loop_
_entity_poly.entity_id
_entity_poly.type
_entity_poly.pdbx_seq_one_letter_code
_entity_poly.pdbx_strand_id
1 'polypeptide(L)' 'YQNKPHSALGEKISPETAFRSDKKSIRFIDQDALSNAFLHCETRKVDKSGCISFMDQKYEVGLAFMGRQVDVVYDPANIE' A
#
# COMPACT_ATOMS: atom_id res chain seq x y z
N TYR A 1 -0.86 22.13 13.18
CA TYR A 1 0.60 22.15 12.96
C TYR A 1 0.93 22.83 11.63
N GLN A 2 0.39 22.37 10.50
CA GLN A 2 0.69 22.88 9.15
C GLN A 2 0.48 24.39 8.94
N ASN A 3 -0.51 24.99 9.62
CA ASN A 3 -0.84 26.43 9.47
C ASN A 3 -0.20 27.32 10.54
N LYS A 4 0.59 26.74 11.46
CA LYS A 4 1.29 27.51 12.51
C LYS A 4 2.72 27.81 12.06
N PRO A 5 3.28 28.97 12.42
CA PRO A 5 4.69 29.25 12.15
C PRO A 5 5.56 28.20 12.84
N HIS A 6 6.60 27.75 12.15
CA HIS A 6 7.49 26.70 12.63
C HIS A 6 8.90 27.27 12.83
N SER A 7 9.48 27.10 14.02
CA SER A 7 10.76 27.72 14.39
C SER A 7 11.91 27.38 13.44
N ALA A 8 11.90 26.21 12.80
CA ALA A 8 12.90 25.79 11.81
C ALA A 8 12.79 26.46 10.43
N LEU A 9 11.65 27.08 10.11
CA LEU A 9 11.39 27.76 8.82
C LEU A 9 11.45 29.29 8.95
N GLY A 10 11.74 29.80 10.16
CA GLY A 10 11.66 31.21 10.54
C GLY A 10 10.35 31.53 11.28
N GLU A 11 10.37 32.58 12.11
CA GLU A 11 9.31 32.90 13.09
C GLU A 11 7.93 33.21 12.50
N LYS A 12 7.81 33.32 11.16
CA LYS A 12 6.57 33.71 10.47
C LYS A 12 6.18 32.79 9.31
N ILE A 13 6.96 31.74 9.03
CA ILE A 13 6.69 30.84 7.90
C ILE A 13 6.06 29.56 8.45
N SER A 14 4.85 29.26 7.98
CA SER A 14 4.20 27.99 8.26
C SER A 14 4.68 26.90 7.28
N PRO A 15 4.65 25.62 7.66
CA PRO A 15 4.95 24.51 6.76
C PRO A 15 4.15 24.55 5.44
N GLU A 16 2.87 24.97 5.49
CA GLU A 16 2.05 25.14 4.28
C GLU A 16 2.63 26.21 3.34
N THR A 17 2.98 27.38 3.88
CA THR A 17 3.54 28.50 3.09
C THR A 17 4.88 28.11 2.47
N ALA A 18 5.74 27.41 3.22
CA ALA A 18 7.02 26.91 2.70
C ALA A 18 6.82 25.91 1.55
N PHE A 19 5.91 24.95 1.72
CA PHE A 19 5.61 23.94 0.69
C PHE A 19 5.04 24.56 -0.58
N ARG A 20 4.09 25.50 -0.47
CA ARG A 20 3.50 26.19 -1.64
C ARG A 20 4.47 27.15 -2.35
N SER A 21 5.45 27.69 -1.64
CA SER A 21 6.45 28.61 -2.20
C SER A 21 7.64 27.88 -2.84
N ASP A 22 7.75 26.56 -2.63
CA ASP A 22 8.83 25.76 -3.19
C ASP A 22 8.64 25.61 -4.71
N LYS A 23 9.73 25.83 -5.46
CA LYS A 23 9.73 25.80 -6.94
C LYS A 23 9.93 24.39 -7.51
N LYS A 24 10.13 23.37 -6.67
CA LYS A 24 10.30 22.00 -7.14
C LYS A 24 8.96 21.49 -7.67
N SER A 25 9.01 20.93 -8.87
CA SER A 25 7.87 20.24 -9.47
C SER A 25 7.48 19.03 -8.61
N ILE A 26 6.22 19.00 -8.16
CA ILE A 26 5.64 17.82 -7.52
C ILE A 26 5.54 16.72 -8.59
N ARG A 27 6.12 15.56 -8.30
CA ARG A 27 5.96 14.37 -9.13
C ARG A 27 4.74 13.62 -8.65
N PHE A 28 3.78 13.43 -9.54
CA PHE A 28 2.67 12.52 -9.31
C PHE A 28 3.12 11.13 -9.72
N ILE A 29 2.96 10.16 -8.82
CA ILE A 29 3.19 8.75 -9.12
C ILE A 29 1.98 8.24 -9.89
N ASP A 30 2.22 7.28 -10.78
CA ASP A 30 1.16 6.59 -11.48
C ASP A 30 0.15 5.99 -10.48
N GLN A 31 -1.14 6.10 -10.79
CA GLN A 31 -2.20 5.69 -9.87
C GLN A 31 -2.12 4.19 -9.58
N ASP A 32 -1.75 3.37 -10.57
CA ASP A 32 -1.64 1.91 -10.42
C ASP A 32 -0.46 1.55 -9.49
N ALA A 33 0.67 2.22 -9.68
CA ALA A 33 1.83 2.06 -8.81
C ALA A 33 1.54 2.51 -7.37
N LEU A 34 0.76 3.59 -7.21
CA LEU A 34 0.33 4.06 -5.90
C LEU A 34 -0.59 3.04 -5.22
N SER A 35 -1.61 2.51 -5.92
CA SER A 35 -2.53 1.51 -5.34
C SER A 35 -1.80 0.23 -4.95
N ASN A 36 -0.90 -0.26 -5.81
CA ASN A 36 -0.16 -1.48 -5.55
C ASN A 36 0.81 -1.34 -4.36
N ALA A 37 1.32 -0.14 -4.08
CA ALA A 37 2.26 0.09 -2.98
C ALA A 37 1.64 -0.10 -1.58
N PHE A 38 0.31 -0.03 -1.46
CA PHE A 38 -0.40 -0.17 -0.18
C PHE A 38 -1.08 -1.53 0.00
N LEU A 39 -1.07 -2.39 -1.02
CA LEU A 39 -1.62 -3.75 -0.91
C LEU A 39 -0.78 -4.57 0.08
N HIS A 40 -1.48 -5.35 0.92
CA HIS A 40 -0.86 -6.30 1.82
C HIS A 40 -0.49 -7.57 1.06
N CYS A 41 0.71 -8.06 1.32
CA CYS A 41 1.21 -9.29 0.74
C CYS A 41 1.40 -10.32 1.85
N GLU A 42 0.64 -11.41 1.81
CA GLU A 42 0.77 -12.53 2.75
C GLU A 42 1.08 -13.82 2.01
N THR A 43 2.20 -14.47 2.36
CA THR A 43 2.58 -15.75 1.77
C THR A 43 1.79 -16.88 2.40
N ARG A 44 1.06 -17.64 1.57
CA ARG A 44 0.27 -18.81 1.99
C ARG A 44 0.73 -20.06 1.28
N LYS A 45 0.72 -21.19 1.99
CA LYS A 45 1.03 -22.50 1.42
C LYS A 45 -0.23 -23.11 0.81
N VAL A 46 -0.11 -23.59 -0.42
CA VAL A 46 -1.18 -24.27 -1.13
C VAL A 46 -1.35 -25.69 -0.62
N ASP A 47 -2.57 -26.07 -0.28
CA ASP A 47 -2.94 -27.42 0.14
C ASP A 47 -2.84 -28.43 -1.03
N LYS A 48 -2.89 -29.73 -0.73
CA LYS A 48 -2.93 -30.82 -1.72
C LYS A 48 -4.13 -30.74 -2.68
N SER A 49 -5.13 -29.94 -2.36
CA SER A 49 -6.28 -29.69 -3.21
C SER A 49 -6.07 -28.55 -4.23
N GLY A 50 -4.92 -27.84 -4.19
CA GLY A 50 -4.72 -26.65 -5.03
C GLY A 50 -5.47 -25.41 -4.52
N CYS A 51 -5.81 -25.39 -3.23
CA CYS A 51 -6.53 -24.29 -2.59
C CYS A 51 -5.68 -23.66 -1.48
N ILE A 52 -5.97 -22.40 -1.16
CA ILE A 52 -5.46 -21.71 0.02
C ILE A 52 -6.62 -21.30 0.93
N SER A 53 -6.37 -21.26 2.23
CA SER A 53 -7.29 -20.65 3.20
C SER A 53 -6.73 -19.29 3.60
N PHE A 54 -7.50 -18.25 3.31
CA PHE A 54 -7.15 -16.86 3.56
C PHE A 54 -8.40 -16.11 4.07
N MET A 55 -8.26 -15.42 5.21
CA MET A 55 -9.38 -14.75 5.91
C MET A 55 -10.65 -15.62 6.07
N ASP A 56 -10.49 -16.84 6.58
CA ASP A 56 -11.57 -17.84 6.80
C ASP A 56 -12.30 -18.32 5.52
N GLN A 57 -11.93 -17.78 4.36
CA GLN A 57 -12.42 -18.22 3.05
C GLN A 57 -11.40 -19.11 2.34
N LYS A 58 -11.90 -19.98 1.46
CA LYS A 58 -11.11 -20.91 0.67
C LYS A 58 -11.07 -20.45 -0.78
N TYR A 59 -9.86 -20.23 -1.29
CA TYR A 59 -9.62 -19.76 -2.65
C TYR A 59 -8.94 -20.85 -3.47
N GLU A 60 -9.39 -21.04 -4.70
CA GLU A 60 -8.74 -21.93 -5.66
C GLU A 60 -7.62 -21.18 -6.39
N VAL A 61 -6.38 -21.65 -6.22
CA VAL A 61 -5.20 -21.10 -6.92
C VAL A 61 -4.74 -22.00 -8.06
N GLY A 62 -5.25 -23.23 -8.10
CA GLY A 62 -5.01 -24.20 -9.15
C GLY A 62 -4.04 -25.31 -8.75
N LEU A 63 -4.19 -26.46 -9.42
CA LEU A 63 -3.44 -27.69 -9.15
C LEU A 63 -1.92 -27.52 -9.42
N ALA A 64 -1.54 -26.59 -10.30
CA ALA A 64 -0.14 -26.32 -10.65
C ALA A 64 0.71 -25.79 -9.48
N PHE A 65 0.06 -25.22 -8.46
CA PHE A 65 0.72 -24.64 -7.30
C PHE A 65 0.63 -25.52 -6.04
N MET A 66 0.13 -26.75 -6.14
CA MET A 66 0.08 -27.68 -5.00
C MET A 66 1.42 -27.82 -4.28
N GLY A 67 1.42 -27.63 -2.97
CA GLY A 67 2.62 -27.73 -2.14
C GLY A 67 3.62 -26.58 -2.32
N ARG A 68 3.34 -25.60 -3.19
CA ARG A 68 4.12 -24.37 -3.33
C ARG A 68 3.60 -23.28 -2.38
N GLN A 69 4.41 -22.24 -2.24
CA GLN A 69 4.02 -21.00 -1.57
C GLN A 69 3.56 -20.00 -2.63
N VAL A 70 2.45 -19.33 -2.37
CA VAL A 70 1.89 -18.26 -3.21
C VAL A 70 1.74 -17.01 -2.37
N ASP A 71 1.95 -15.86 -3.00
CA ASP A 71 1.78 -14.56 -2.36
C ASP A 71 0.37 -14.04 -2.66
N VAL A 72 -0.40 -13.83 -1.59
CA VAL A 72 -1.73 -13.24 -1.68
C VAL A 72 -1.58 -11.74 -1.52
N VAL A 73 -1.82 -11.00 -2.60
CA VAL A 73 -1.81 -9.54 -2.61
C VAL A 73 -3.25 -9.05 -2.54
N TYR A 74 -3.59 -8.32 -1.48
CA TYR A 74 -4.96 -7.88 -1.19
C TYR A 74 -4.99 -6.49 -0.57
N ASP A 75 -6.12 -5.80 -0.73
CA ASP A 75 -6.35 -4.52 -0.07
C ASP A 75 -7.05 -4.75 1.28
N PRO A 76 -6.49 -4.30 2.42
CA PRO A 76 -7.10 -4.55 3.73
C PRO A 76 -8.39 -3.77 3.97
N ALA A 77 -8.68 -2.72 3.18
CA ALA A 77 -9.94 -1.98 3.25
C ALA A 77 -11.01 -2.55 2.30
N ASN A 78 -10.64 -3.45 1.39
CA ASN A 78 -11.53 -4.12 0.45
C ASN A 78 -11.36 -5.65 0.54
N ILE A 79 -11.97 -6.24 1.57
CA ILE A 79 -11.92 -7.68 1.87
C ILE A 79 -13.29 -8.37 1.75
N GLU A 80 -14.13 -7.90 0.84
CA GLU A 80 -15.50 -8.41 0.61
C GLU A 80 -15.54 -9.75 -0.14
#